data_AF-A0A7X3KG71-F1
#
_entry.id   AF-A0A7X3KG71-F1
#
_cell.length_a   1.000
_cell.length_b   1.000
_cell.length_c   1.000
_cell.angle_alpha   90.00
_cell.angle_beta   90.00
_cell.angle_gamma   90.00
#
_symmetry.space_group_name_H-M   'P 1'
#
loop_
_entity.id
_entity.type
_entity.pdbx_description
1 polymer ?
#
loop_
_entity_poly.entity_id
_entity_poly.type
_entity_poly.pdbx_seq_one_letter_code
_entity_poly.pdbx_strand_id
1 'polypeptide(L)'
;MKFRSHYRLAAAIAFLLFTLAFASSAAAHASTEKKAETPKQPVQVFDVKAEKVVKSIDNDKQFQKYARGWLKSVTGFAPQLKSDDSCLYVYRVPLLKPTKVKIDQTELSVKEVFLFNCAGKPPLLLVFDEQRRPYLLLFKADTKPFVDKVGIPS
;
A
#
# COMPACT_ATOMS: atom_id res chain seq x y z
N MET A 1 -58.07 -48.61 10.43
CA MET A 1 -58.40 -47.34 9.74
C MET A 1 -57.91 -46.22 10.66
N LYS A 2 -57.09 -45.23 10.30
CA LYS A 2 -56.67 -44.69 9.00
C LYS A 2 -55.25 -44.10 9.17
N PHE A 3 -54.34 -44.55 8.32
CA PHE A 3 -53.16 -43.83 7.85
C PHE A 3 -53.52 -42.37 7.51
N ARG A 4 -52.80 -41.38 8.05
CA ARG A 4 -52.69 -40.00 7.49
C ARG A 4 -51.84 -39.08 8.37
N SER A 5 -50.53 -39.30 8.48
CA SER A 5 -49.62 -38.22 8.93
C SER A 5 -48.13 -38.43 8.61
N HIS A 6 -47.79 -39.03 7.47
CA HIS A 6 -46.38 -39.14 7.03
C HIS A 6 -46.14 -38.59 5.61
N TYR A 7 -47.19 -38.14 4.92
CA TYR A 7 -47.13 -37.62 3.54
C TYR A 7 -46.90 -36.10 3.45
N ARG A 8 -46.38 -35.44 4.49
CA ARG A 8 -45.99 -34.02 4.43
C ARG A 8 -44.49 -33.78 4.62
N LEU A 9 -43.71 -34.80 5.01
CA LEU A 9 -42.25 -34.70 5.07
C LEU A 9 -41.53 -35.34 3.86
N ALA A 10 -42.23 -36.14 3.05
CA ALA A 10 -41.63 -36.79 1.86
C ALA A 10 -41.65 -35.94 0.58
N ALA A 11 -42.22 -34.72 0.61
CA ALA A 11 -42.34 -33.84 -0.55
C ALA A 11 -41.31 -32.69 -0.60
N ALA A 12 -40.44 -32.56 0.40
CA ALA A 12 -39.43 -31.50 0.45
C ALA A 12 -38.02 -31.96 -0.01
N ILE A 13 -37.81 -33.26 -0.23
CA ILE A 13 -36.48 -33.82 -0.58
C ILE A 13 -36.35 -34.10 -2.09
N ALA A 14 -37.46 -34.13 -2.84
CA ALA A 14 -37.45 -34.41 -4.28
C ALA A 14 -37.24 -33.17 -5.17
N PHE A 15 -37.21 -31.95 -4.63
CA PHE A 15 -36.97 -30.72 -5.41
C PHE A 15 -35.52 -30.20 -5.33
N LEU A 16 -34.66 -30.84 -4.53
CA LEU A 16 -33.27 -30.40 -4.31
C LEU A 16 -32.22 -31.24 -5.06
N LEU A 17 -32.65 -32.15 -5.93
CA LEU A 17 -31.77 -33.05 -6.71
C LEU A 17 -32.02 -33.00 -8.23
N PHE A 18 -32.59 -31.89 -8.75
CA PHE A 18 -32.84 -31.72 -10.19
C PHE A 18 -32.24 -30.43 -10.80
N THR A 19 -31.21 -29.83 -10.19
CA THR A 19 -30.46 -28.72 -10.81
C THR A 19 -28.98 -29.05 -11.07
N LEU A 20 -28.60 -30.33 -10.91
CA LEU A 20 -27.27 -30.87 -11.23
C LEU A 20 -27.28 -31.57 -12.60
N ALA A 21 -27.60 -30.86 -13.67
CA ALA A 21 -27.25 -31.23 -15.05
C ALA A 21 -27.59 -30.07 -15.99
N PHE A 22 -26.76 -29.85 -17.01
CA PHE A 22 -26.81 -28.79 -18.03
C PHE A 22 -26.29 -27.43 -17.53
N ALA A 23 -25.18 -26.85 -18.03
CA ALA A 23 -24.39 -27.16 -19.20
C ALA A 23 -22.96 -26.64 -19.02
N SER A 24 -21.97 -27.53 -19.18
CA SER A 24 -20.63 -27.13 -19.56
C SER A 24 -20.68 -26.62 -20.99
N SER A 25 -20.49 -25.32 -21.18
CA SER A 25 -20.05 -24.76 -22.46
C SER A 25 -18.77 -24.00 -22.20
N ALA A 26 -17.67 -24.68 -22.52
CA ALA A 26 -16.35 -24.10 -22.65
C ALA A 26 -16.36 -23.08 -23.80
N ALA A 27 -16.64 -21.81 -23.47
CA ALA A 27 -16.27 -20.70 -24.34
C ALA A 27 -14.88 -20.24 -23.91
N ALA A 28 -13.87 -20.77 -24.62
CA ALA A 28 -12.49 -20.30 -24.55
C ALA A 28 -12.43 -18.86 -25.06
N HIS A 29 -12.63 -17.89 -24.17
CA HIS A 29 -12.13 -16.54 -24.41
C HIS A 29 -10.65 -16.53 -24.05
N ALA A 30 -9.81 -16.56 -25.08
CA ALA A 30 -8.44 -16.13 -24.99
C ALA A 30 -8.42 -14.63 -24.64
N SER A 31 -8.63 -14.32 -23.37
CA SER A 31 -8.33 -13.01 -22.79
C SER A 31 -6.82 -12.83 -22.94
N THR A 32 -6.44 -11.92 -23.84
CA THR A 32 -5.09 -11.40 -23.92
C THR A 32 -4.70 -11.00 -22.50
N GLU A 33 -3.79 -11.74 -21.87
CA GLU A 33 -3.23 -11.37 -20.57
C GLU A 33 -2.43 -10.09 -20.77
N LYS A 34 -3.14 -8.95 -20.73
CA LYS A 34 -2.54 -7.66 -20.45
C LYS A 34 -1.96 -7.85 -19.06
N LYS A 35 -0.64 -8.14 -19.00
CA LYS A 35 0.16 -8.21 -17.77
C LYS A 35 -0.42 -7.22 -16.77
N ALA A 36 -1.07 -7.74 -15.73
CA ALA A 36 -1.77 -6.92 -14.74
C ALA A 36 -0.77 -5.90 -14.20
N GLU A 37 -0.87 -4.66 -14.67
CA GLU A 37 -0.07 -3.57 -14.14
C GLU A 37 -0.64 -3.34 -12.75
N THR A 38 0.10 -3.78 -11.72
CA THR A 38 -0.30 -3.60 -10.32
C THR A 38 -0.75 -2.15 -10.15
N PRO A 39 -1.97 -1.89 -9.66
CA PRO A 39 -2.49 -0.52 -9.60
C PRO A 39 -1.47 0.38 -8.91
N LYS A 40 -1.00 1.41 -9.62
CA LYS A 40 -0.04 2.37 -9.08
C LYS A 40 -0.78 3.21 -8.04
N GLN A 41 -0.68 2.82 -6.77
CA GLN A 41 -1.26 3.63 -5.70
C GLN A 41 -0.64 5.05 -5.74
N PRO A 42 -1.46 6.09 -5.58
CA PRO A 42 -1.01 7.47 -5.75
C PRO A 42 -0.01 7.87 -4.65
N VAL A 43 0.80 8.88 -4.96
CA VAL A 43 1.52 9.64 -3.94
C VAL A 43 0.52 10.51 -3.20
N GLN A 44 0.58 10.52 -1.88
CA GLN A 44 -0.35 11.28 -1.05
C GLN A 44 0.40 12.26 -0.15
N VAL A 45 -0.17 13.45 0.02
CA VAL A 45 0.32 14.46 0.96
C VAL A 45 -0.67 14.55 2.08
N PHE A 46 -0.21 14.24 3.29
CA PHE A 46 -0.97 14.36 4.52
C PHE A 46 -0.56 15.64 5.23
N ASP A 47 -1.53 16.50 5.53
CA ASP A 47 -1.34 17.67 6.37
C ASP A 47 -1.56 17.25 7.82
N VAL A 48 -0.51 17.34 8.64
CA VAL A 48 -0.55 16.89 10.04
C VAL A 48 -1.48 17.75 10.87
N LYS A 49 -1.54 19.06 10.59
CA LYS A 49 -2.37 20.01 11.32
C LYS A 49 -3.85 19.87 10.97
N ALA A 50 -4.15 19.60 9.70
CA ALA A 50 -5.52 19.38 9.24
C ALA A 50 -6.00 17.92 9.35
N GLU A 51 -5.12 17.02 9.80
CA GLU A 51 -5.34 15.58 9.99
C GLU A 51 -5.94 14.87 8.77
N LYS A 52 -5.57 15.30 7.56
CA LYS A 52 -6.16 14.76 6.33
C LYS A 52 -5.21 14.75 5.15
N VAL A 53 -5.52 13.89 4.17
CA VAL A 53 -4.88 13.93 2.85
C VAL A 53 -5.35 15.19 2.12
N VAL A 54 -4.44 16.10 1.82
CA VAL A 54 -4.71 17.36 1.11
C VAL A 54 -4.39 17.27 -0.38
N LYS A 55 -3.62 16.26 -0.80
CA LYS A 55 -3.28 16.05 -2.21
C LYS A 55 -3.04 14.58 -2.52
N SER A 56 -3.49 14.15 -3.69
CA SER A 56 -3.17 12.84 -4.29
C SER A 56 -2.66 13.06 -5.71
N ILE A 57 -1.54 12.42 -6.05
CA ILE A 57 -0.81 12.61 -7.31
C ILE A 57 -0.49 11.25 -7.92
N ASP A 58 -0.57 11.15 -9.24
CA ASP A 58 -0.17 9.92 -9.94
C ASP A 58 1.27 9.53 -9.63
N ASN A 59 1.46 8.26 -9.28
CA ASN A 59 2.75 7.73 -8.89
C ASN A 59 3.57 7.33 -10.12
N ASP A 60 4.17 8.35 -10.74
CA ASP A 60 4.99 8.23 -11.93
C ASP A 60 6.38 7.63 -11.66
N LYS A 61 7.14 7.43 -12.76
CA LYS A 61 8.51 6.88 -12.69
C LYS A 61 9.47 7.79 -11.91
N GLN A 62 9.22 9.10 -11.87
CA GLN A 62 10.08 10.07 -11.19
C GLN A 62 9.90 9.96 -9.67
N PHE A 63 8.66 9.83 -9.19
CA PHE A 63 8.39 9.54 -7.77
C PHE A 63 9.00 8.21 -7.32
N GLN A 64 8.94 7.18 -8.16
CA GLN A 64 9.64 5.91 -7.90
C GLN A 64 11.16 6.08 -7.81
N LYS A 65 11.75 6.96 -8.64
CA LYS A 65 13.19 7.24 -8.61
C LYS A 65 13.58 7.96 -7.32
N TYR A 66 12.79 8.93 -6.87
CA TYR A 66 13.02 9.64 -5.61
C TYR A 66 12.98 8.68 -4.41
N ALA A 67 11.89 7.93 -4.25
CA ALA A 67 11.75 7.01 -3.13
C ALA A 67 12.86 5.95 -3.08
N ARG A 68 13.22 5.35 -4.21
CA ARG A 68 14.36 4.42 -4.27
C ARG A 68 15.70 5.10 -3.99
N GLY A 69 15.86 6.35 -4.42
CA GLY A 69 17.04 7.15 -4.13
C GLY A 69 17.21 7.36 -2.63
N TRP A 70 16.14 7.73 -1.93
CA TRP A 70 16.15 7.88 -0.48
C TRP A 70 16.52 6.57 0.21
N LEU A 71 15.84 5.48 -0.13
CA LEU A 71 16.09 4.15 0.45
C LEU A 71 17.52 3.64 0.21
N LYS A 72 18.11 3.92 -0.97
CA LYS A 72 19.52 3.60 -1.26
C LYS A 72 20.52 4.44 -0.47
N SER A 73 20.10 5.62 -0.03
CA SER A 73 20.93 6.55 0.74
C SER A 73 20.72 6.44 2.25
N VAL A 74 20.01 5.41 2.71
CA VAL A 74 19.79 5.15 4.14
C VAL A 74 21.12 4.90 4.83
N THR A 75 21.33 5.55 5.96
CA THR A 75 22.58 5.47 6.73
C THR A 75 22.43 4.76 8.06
N GLY A 76 21.20 4.55 8.54
CA GLY A 76 20.96 3.97 9.84
C GLY A 76 19.52 4.15 10.31
N PHE A 77 19.22 3.56 11.45
CA PHE A 77 17.99 3.85 12.18
C PHE A 77 18.06 5.24 12.80
N ALA A 78 16.95 5.96 12.75
CA ALA A 78 16.81 7.22 13.46
C ALA A 78 16.48 6.96 14.94
N PRO A 79 16.96 7.80 15.86
CA PRO A 79 16.41 7.83 17.21
C PRO A 79 14.92 8.20 17.14
N GLN A 80 14.17 7.82 18.18
CA GLN A 80 12.73 8.00 18.25
C GLN A 80 12.30 9.42 17.83
N LEU A 81 11.33 9.51 16.91
CA LEU A 81 10.74 10.78 16.53
C LEU A 81 10.05 11.37 17.76
N LYS A 82 10.47 12.55 18.19
CA LYS A 82 9.66 13.36 19.10
C LYS A 82 8.55 13.98 18.28
N SER A 83 7.30 13.66 18.62
CA SER A 83 6.14 14.36 18.10
C SER A 83 6.22 15.81 18.56
N ASP A 84 6.70 16.69 17.69
CA ASP A 84 6.52 18.12 17.82
C ASP A 84 5.91 18.66 16.53
N ASP A 85 5.27 19.82 16.62
CA ASP A 85 4.50 20.43 15.54
C ASP A 85 5.37 20.94 14.37
N SER A 86 6.64 20.54 14.30
CA SER A 86 7.58 20.98 13.25
C SER A 86 7.33 20.30 11.90
N CYS A 87 6.62 19.18 11.88
CA CYS A 87 6.33 18.41 10.67
C CYS A 87 4.95 18.80 10.12
N LEU A 88 4.92 19.75 9.19
CA LEU A 88 3.67 20.24 8.61
C LEU A 88 3.03 19.22 7.64
N TYR A 89 3.87 18.52 6.86
CA TYR A 89 3.42 17.58 5.85
C TYR A 89 4.17 16.25 5.90
N VAL A 90 3.43 15.16 5.66
CA VAL A 90 3.98 13.81 5.46
C VAL A 90 3.63 13.33 4.06
N TYR A 91 4.65 12.85 3.34
CA TYR A 91 4.48 12.42 1.95
C TYR A 91 4.54 10.89 1.87
N ARG A 92 3.41 10.25 1.55
CA ARG A 92 3.33 8.81 1.32
C ARG A 92 3.66 8.50 -0.14
N VAL A 93 4.66 7.66 -0.36
CA VAL A 93 5.08 7.18 -1.67
C VAL A 93 5.05 5.65 -1.70
N PRO A 94 3.99 5.04 -2.27
CA PRO A 94 3.95 3.60 -2.51
C PRO A 94 5.01 3.19 -3.53
N LEU A 95 5.66 2.03 -3.35
CA LEU A 95 6.60 1.48 -4.31
C LEU A 95 5.91 0.45 -5.20
N LEU A 96 6.18 0.52 -6.51
CA LEU A 96 5.62 -0.46 -7.46
C LEU A 96 6.16 -1.87 -7.23
N LYS A 97 7.37 -1.97 -6.68
CA LYS A 97 8.00 -3.22 -6.26
C LYS A 97 8.66 -2.99 -4.92
N PRO A 98 8.60 -3.98 -4.00
CA PRO A 98 9.31 -3.90 -2.74
C PRO A 98 10.79 -3.59 -2.98
N THR A 99 11.36 -2.72 -2.16
CA THR A 99 12.78 -2.36 -2.19
C THR A 99 13.43 -2.86 -0.91
N LYS A 100 14.50 -3.64 -1.07
CA LYS A 100 15.29 -4.13 0.05
C LYS A 100 16.22 -3.02 0.55
N VAL A 101 16.23 -2.80 1.85
CA VAL A 101 17.15 -1.88 2.53
C VAL A 101 17.89 -2.69 3.58
N LYS A 102 19.22 -2.61 3.57
CA LYS A 102 20.08 -3.27 4.56
C LYS A 102 20.65 -2.22 5.50
N ILE A 103 20.46 -2.43 6.79
CA ILE A 103 20.96 -1.56 7.86
C ILE A 103 21.62 -2.48 8.89
N ASP A 104 22.95 -2.43 8.97
CA ASP A 104 23.75 -3.33 9.78
C ASP A 104 23.41 -4.82 9.52
N GLN A 105 22.86 -5.52 10.53
CA GLN A 105 22.45 -6.92 10.46
C GLN A 105 20.96 -7.11 10.09
N THR A 106 20.23 -6.02 9.86
CA THR A 106 18.79 -6.04 9.56
C THR A 106 18.54 -5.79 8.08
N GLU A 107 17.68 -6.60 7.46
CA GLU A 107 17.18 -6.39 6.10
C GLU A 107 15.68 -6.11 6.16
N LEU A 108 15.27 -5.00 5.54
CA LEU A 108 13.89 -4.55 5.47
C LEU A 108 13.37 -4.66 4.03
N SER A 109 12.21 -5.26 3.85
CA SER A 109 11.47 -5.33 2.58
C SER A 109 10.41 -4.23 2.54
N VAL A 110 10.77 -3.08 1.97
CA VAL A 110 9.95 -1.85 2.04
C VAL A 110 9.00 -1.79 0.85
N LYS A 111 7.69 -1.64 1.12
CA LYS A 111 6.63 -1.52 0.09
C LYS A 111 6.12 -0.09 -0.10
N GLU A 112 6.26 0.75 0.92
CA GLU A 112 5.85 2.14 0.91
C GLU A 112 6.76 2.95 1.82
N VAL A 113 6.93 4.22 1.49
CA VAL A 113 7.78 5.15 2.22
C VAL A 113 6.94 6.34 2.63
N PHE A 114 7.11 6.79 3.87
CA PHE A 114 6.53 8.03 4.36
C PHE A 114 7.68 8.98 4.66
N LEU A 115 7.79 10.04 3.86
CA LEU A 115 8.78 11.09 4.07
C LEU A 115 8.24 12.11 5.06
N PHE A 116 8.91 12.24 6.19
CA PHE A 116 8.76 13.34 7.13
C PHE A 116 9.75 14.42 6.74
N ASN A 117 9.25 15.56 6.29
CA ASN A 117 10.08 16.73 6.02
C ASN A 117 9.62 17.87 6.93
N CYS A 118 10.44 18.20 7.92
CA CYS A 118 10.08 19.08 9.02
C CYS A 118 11.02 20.30 9.00
N ALA A 119 10.47 21.49 9.22
CA ALA A 119 11.25 22.72 9.14
C ALA A 119 12.40 22.72 10.16
N GLY A 120 13.62 23.01 9.71
CA GLY A 120 14.81 23.09 10.57
C GLY A 120 15.34 21.74 11.07
N LYS A 121 14.83 20.61 10.56
CA LYS A 121 15.30 19.27 10.94
C LYS A 121 15.70 18.45 9.71
N PRO A 122 16.61 17.48 9.86
CA PRO A 122 16.88 16.51 8.81
C PRO A 122 15.62 15.70 8.47
N PRO A 123 15.36 15.43 7.19
CA PRO A 123 14.23 14.60 6.79
C PRO A 123 14.41 13.15 7.27
N LEU A 124 13.30 12.49 7.55
CA LEU A 124 13.26 11.10 8.00
C LEU A 124 12.33 10.27 7.12
N LEU A 125 12.64 8.99 6.98
CA LEU A 125 11.72 8.03 6.37
C LEU A 125 11.10 7.16 7.44
N LEU A 126 9.78 7.06 7.46
CA LEU A 126 9.09 5.96 8.11
C LEU A 126 8.80 4.89 7.06
N VAL A 127 9.19 3.66 7.37
CA VAL A 127 8.91 2.48 6.57
C VAL A 127 8.34 1.38 7.45
N PHE A 128 7.74 0.39 6.81
CA PHE A 128 7.21 -0.79 7.47
C PHE A 128 7.90 -2.04 6.94
N ASP A 129 8.20 -2.98 7.82
CA ASP A 129 8.61 -4.33 7.40
C ASP A 129 7.40 -5.19 6.99
N GLU A 130 7.66 -6.45 6.66
CA GLU A 130 6.63 -7.40 6.24
C GLU A 130 5.59 -7.71 7.34
N GLN A 131 5.97 -7.52 8.61
CA GLN A 131 5.11 -7.68 9.78
C GLN A 131 4.41 -6.36 10.16
N ARG A 132 4.52 -5.33 9.31
CA ARG A 132 4.00 -3.97 9.54
C ARG A 132 4.59 -3.30 10.78
N ARG A 133 5.80 -3.66 11.20
CA ARG A 133 6.51 -2.95 12.26
C ARG A 133 7.10 -1.66 11.70
N PRO A 134 6.90 -0.51 12.37
CA PRO A 134 7.42 0.77 11.90
C PRO A 134 8.92 0.90 12.20
N TYR A 135 9.68 1.45 11.25
CA TYR A 135 11.08 1.84 11.42
C TYR A 135 11.30 3.25 10.89
N LEU A 136 11.99 4.07 11.67
CA LEU A 136 12.44 5.38 11.25
C LEU A 136 13.89 5.30 10.78
N LEU A 137 14.15 5.85 9.60
CA LEU A 137 15.43 5.75 8.92
C LEU A 137 16.00 7.14 8.64
N LEU A 138 17.31 7.28 8.90
CA LEU A 138 18.12 8.41 8.45
C LEU A 138 18.60 8.14 7.02
N PHE A 139 18.67 9.18 6.19
CA PHE A 139 19.14 9.08 4.81
C PHE A 139 19.81 10.39 4.35
N LYS A 140 20.56 10.34 3.24
CA LYS A 140 21.37 11.48 2.74
C LYS A 140 20.82 12.18 1.50
N ALA A 141 19.99 11.52 0.71
CA ALA A 141 19.53 12.08 -0.56
C ALA A 141 18.65 13.33 -0.37
N ASP A 142 18.80 14.30 -1.28
CA ASP A 142 18.04 15.55 -1.25
C ASP A 142 16.54 15.31 -1.51
N THR A 143 15.69 15.94 -0.70
CA THR A 143 14.22 15.87 -0.79
C THR A 143 13.64 17.04 -1.59
N LYS A 144 14.40 18.12 -1.78
CA LYS A 144 13.92 19.33 -2.46
C LYS A 144 13.32 19.07 -3.86
N PRO A 145 13.96 18.28 -4.75
CA PRO A 145 13.39 17.99 -6.08
C PRO A 145 12.05 17.24 -6.05
N PHE A 146 11.79 16.50 -4.97
CA PHE A 146 10.50 15.84 -4.76
C PHE A 146 9.45 16.83 -4.26
N VAL A 147 9.77 17.63 -3.25
CA VAL A 147 8.87 18.64 -2.68
C VAL A 147 8.45 19.66 -3.73
N ASP A 148 9.41 20.14 -4.54
CA ASP A 148 9.16 21.07 -5.65
C ASP A 148 8.20 20.46 -6.69
N LYS A 149 8.35 19.15 -7.01
CA LYS A 149 7.44 18.44 -7.94
C LYS A 149 6.04 18.25 -7.35
N VAL A 150 5.95 18.01 -6.04
CA VAL A 150 4.66 17.92 -5.35
C VAL A 150 3.97 19.28 -5.31
N GLY A 151 4.73 20.38 -5.22
CA GLY A 151 4.21 21.75 -5.21
C GLY A 151 3.55 22.16 -3.90
N ILE A 152 3.82 21.43 -2.81
CA ILE A 152 3.46 21.81 -1.44
C ILE A 152 4.79 21.87 -0.68
N PRO A 153 5.21 23.05 -0.20
CA PRO A 153 6.44 23.17 0.57
C PRO A 153 6.28 22.54 1.96
N SER A 154 7.40 22.06 2.48
CA SER A 154 7.57 21.57 3.86
C SER A 154 8.19 22.64 4.74
#